data_AF-A0A7L0FT76-F1
#
_entry.id   AF-A0A7L0FT76-F1
#
_cell.length_a   1.000
_cell.length_b   1.000
_cell.length_c   1.000
_cell.angle_alpha   90.00
_cell.angle_beta   90.00
_cell.angle_gamma   90.00
#
_symmetry.space_group_name_H-M   'P 1'
#
loop_
_entity.id
_entity.type
_entity.pdbx_description
1 polymer ?
#
loop_
_entity_poly.entity_id
_entity_poly.type
_entity_poly.pdbx_seq_one_letter_code
_entity_poly.pdbx_strand_id
1 'polypeptide(L)'
;ALRLAGGRSQCEGRVEMEQAGSWGTVCDDAWDLADADVVCRQLRCGRAVRVHGGAAFGRGSGPIHRDEVGCEGHEEHLWDCPAALEHDCSHKEDAGVVCSEHQEWRLSGGRDGCAGRVEVFFRGTWSTVCDSSWYELESSVLCRTLGCGEPLQQLSFGHTLPGRMLYQCGSQQPSLAHCQWTYNKSAPCHQSRAAGVICNGTGP
;
A
#
# COMPACT_ATOMS: atom_id res chain seq x y z
N ALA A 1 -0.25 -20.70 8.42
CA ALA A 1 -0.88 -19.36 8.31
C ALA A 1 -0.11 -18.48 7.31
N LEU A 2 -0.65 -17.32 6.91
CA LEU A 2 -0.02 -16.37 5.98
C LEU A 2 -0.08 -14.95 6.55
N ARG A 3 0.97 -14.14 6.35
CA ARG A 3 1.00 -12.71 6.72
C ARG A 3 1.89 -11.88 5.78
N LEU A 4 1.70 -10.56 5.80
CA LEU A 4 2.63 -9.60 5.20
C LEU A 4 3.41 -8.87 6.29
N ALA A 5 4.71 -8.71 6.10
CA ALA A 5 5.62 -8.06 7.05
C ALA A 5 6.45 -6.95 6.39
N GLY A 6 6.89 -5.96 7.18
CA GLY A 6 7.76 -4.88 6.70
C GLY A 6 7.07 -3.82 5.81
N GLY A 7 5.77 -3.96 5.55
CA GLY A 7 4.96 -2.95 4.87
C GLY A 7 4.36 -1.91 5.82
N ARG A 8 3.73 -0.86 5.27
CA ARG A 8 3.06 0.20 6.06
C ARG A 8 1.60 -0.12 6.37
N SER A 9 1.10 -1.24 5.88
CA SER A 9 -0.26 -1.73 6.14
C SER A 9 -0.30 -3.25 6.12
N GLN A 10 -1.40 -3.84 6.56
CA GLN A 10 -1.63 -5.29 6.46
C GLN A 10 -1.79 -5.82 5.02
N CYS A 11 -1.89 -4.93 4.02
CA CYS A 11 -2.14 -5.27 2.61
C CYS A 11 -0.94 -4.93 1.69
N GLU A 12 0.23 -4.69 2.27
CA GLU A 12 1.50 -4.68 1.54
C GLU A 12 2.61 -5.27 2.43
N GLY A 13 3.63 -5.86 1.81
CA GLY A 13 4.80 -6.33 2.55
C GLY A 13 5.46 -7.56 1.94
N ARG A 14 6.52 -8.01 2.61
CA ARG A 14 7.15 -9.31 2.40
C ARG A 14 6.18 -10.44 2.74
N VAL A 15 6.12 -11.46 1.90
CA VAL A 15 5.25 -12.62 2.08
C VAL A 15 5.90 -13.59 3.07
N GLU A 16 5.22 -13.87 4.17
CA GLU A 16 5.65 -14.87 5.15
C GLU A 16 4.54 -15.89 5.39
N MET A 17 4.91 -17.16 5.45
CA MET A 17 4.00 -18.25 5.73
C MET A 17 4.51 -19.10 6.89
N GLU A 18 3.58 -19.73 7.60
CA GLU A 18 3.90 -20.66 8.68
C GLU A 18 3.68 -22.10 8.20
N GLN A 19 4.75 -22.90 8.30
CA GLN A 19 4.77 -24.32 7.99
C GLN A 19 5.47 -25.08 9.11
N ALA A 20 4.86 -26.19 9.54
CA ALA A 20 5.35 -27.04 10.62
C ALA A 20 5.71 -26.28 11.92
N GLY A 21 4.96 -25.22 12.25
CA GLY A 21 5.16 -24.40 13.45
C GLY A 21 6.28 -23.36 13.36
N SER A 22 6.82 -23.10 12.16
CA SER A 22 7.84 -22.08 11.93
C SER A 22 7.42 -21.09 10.84
N TRP A 23 7.59 -19.80 11.11
CA TRP A 23 7.44 -18.75 10.10
C TRP A 23 8.68 -18.72 9.20
N GLY A 24 8.44 -18.56 7.91
CA GLY A 24 9.47 -18.42 6.89
C GLY A 24 8.98 -17.59 5.72
N THR A 25 9.90 -17.33 4.80
CA THR A 25 9.73 -16.42 3.65
C THR A 25 9.46 -17.21 2.36
N VAL A 26 9.17 -16.49 1.28
CA VAL A 26 8.97 -17.02 -0.08
C VAL A 26 10.03 -16.37 -0.97
N CYS A 27 10.71 -17.14 -1.81
CA CYS A 27 11.67 -16.61 -2.78
C CYS A 27 10.96 -15.86 -3.91
N ASP A 28 11.64 -14.88 -4.51
CA ASP A 28 11.16 -14.06 -5.61
C ASP A 28 11.44 -14.64 -7.01
N ASP A 29 12.13 -15.78 -7.08
CA ASP A 29 12.29 -16.53 -8.32
C ASP A 29 10.93 -17.03 -8.83
N ALA A 30 10.66 -16.73 -10.10
CA ALA A 30 9.36 -16.89 -10.76
C ALA A 30 8.16 -16.14 -10.12
N TRP A 31 8.36 -15.36 -9.06
CA TRP A 31 7.28 -14.69 -8.33
C TRP A 31 6.53 -13.67 -9.19
N ASP A 32 5.26 -13.93 -9.45
CA ASP A 32 4.45 -13.13 -10.36
C ASP A 32 3.10 -12.65 -9.79
N LEU A 33 2.32 -11.95 -10.63
CA LEU A 33 1.04 -11.40 -10.22
C LEU A 33 -0.03 -12.47 -9.92
N ALA A 34 0.05 -13.67 -10.51
CA ALA A 34 -0.88 -14.76 -10.22
C ALA A 34 -0.62 -15.31 -8.82
N ASP A 35 0.65 -15.51 -8.44
CA ASP A 35 1.03 -15.94 -7.09
C ASP A 35 0.61 -14.92 -6.04
N ALA A 36 0.91 -13.65 -6.33
CA ALA A 36 0.56 -12.54 -5.48
C ALA A 36 -0.96 -12.37 -5.34
N ASP A 37 -1.76 -12.70 -6.37
CA ASP A 37 -3.22 -12.59 -6.30
C ASP A 37 -3.81 -13.59 -5.30
N VAL A 38 -3.26 -14.82 -5.26
CA VAL A 38 -3.60 -15.82 -4.24
C VAL A 38 -3.32 -15.26 -2.85
N VAL A 39 -2.15 -14.67 -2.62
CA VAL A 39 -1.80 -14.01 -1.34
C VAL A 39 -2.80 -12.92 -0.96
N CYS A 40 -3.06 -11.98 -1.87
CA CYS A 40 -3.94 -10.85 -1.60
C CYS A 40 -5.38 -11.30 -1.31
N ARG A 41 -5.86 -12.31 -2.03
CA ARG A 41 -7.21 -12.86 -1.82
C ARG A 41 -7.29 -13.64 -0.51
N GLN A 42 -6.30 -14.48 -0.22
CA GLN A 42 -6.20 -15.25 1.01
C GLN A 42 -6.20 -14.35 2.26
N LEU A 43 -5.56 -13.18 2.18
CA LEU A 43 -5.54 -12.17 3.24
C LEU A 43 -6.74 -11.21 3.23
N ARG A 44 -7.65 -11.35 2.26
CA ARG A 44 -8.82 -10.47 2.06
C ARG A 44 -8.45 -9.01 1.80
N CYS A 45 -7.32 -8.80 1.12
CA CYS A 45 -6.81 -7.50 0.69
C CYS A 45 -7.15 -7.17 -0.78
N GLY A 46 -8.11 -7.88 -1.36
CA GLY A 46 -8.52 -7.72 -2.74
C GLY A 46 -7.62 -8.48 -3.71
N ARG A 47 -7.12 -7.79 -4.74
CA ARG A 47 -6.29 -8.37 -5.82
C ARG A 47 -4.85 -7.90 -5.74
N ALA A 48 -3.91 -8.62 -6.33
CA ALA A 48 -2.54 -8.13 -6.48
C ALA A 48 -2.48 -6.96 -7.47
N VAL A 49 -1.68 -5.93 -7.14
CA VAL A 49 -1.44 -4.78 -8.02
C VAL A 49 0.04 -4.54 -8.31
N ARG A 50 0.94 -4.99 -7.43
CA ARG A 50 2.39 -5.00 -7.65
C ARG A 50 3.01 -6.21 -6.97
N VAL A 51 4.03 -6.76 -7.61
CA VAL A 51 4.96 -7.71 -7.01
C VAL A 51 6.31 -7.06 -6.82
N HIS A 52 7.05 -7.52 -5.82
CA HIS A 52 8.38 -7.05 -5.50
C HIS A 52 9.28 -8.24 -5.21
N GLY A 53 10.50 -8.20 -5.74
CA GLY A 53 11.60 -9.05 -5.33
C GLY A 53 12.67 -8.25 -4.59
N GLY A 54 13.85 -8.83 -4.41
CA GLY A 54 15.03 -8.16 -3.89
C GLY A 54 14.90 -7.74 -2.43
N ALA A 55 14.03 -8.39 -1.66
CA ALA A 55 13.70 -8.02 -0.29
C ALA A 55 13.29 -6.54 -0.14
N ALA A 56 12.46 -6.02 -1.06
CA ALA A 56 12.04 -4.62 -1.10
C ALA A 56 11.38 -4.11 0.20
N PHE A 57 10.74 -5.01 0.96
CA PHE A 57 10.14 -4.72 2.27
C PHE A 57 11.06 -5.09 3.45
N GLY A 58 12.36 -5.19 3.18
CA GLY A 58 13.37 -5.70 4.09
C GLY A 58 13.49 -7.22 4.06
N ARG A 59 14.64 -7.71 4.52
CA ARG A 59 14.94 -9.13 4.64
C ARG A 59 14.17 -9.76 5.80
N GLY A 60 13.64 -10.95 5.60
CA GLY A 60 13.15 -11.83 6.62
C GLY A 60 14.27 -12.58 7.32
N SER A 61 13.87 -13.59 8.08
CA SER A 61 14.76 -14.48 8.81
C SER A 61 14.16 -15.87 8.92
N GLY A 62 15.01 -16.86 9.24
CA GLY A 62 14.59 -18.23 9.41
C GLY A 62 14.56 -18.99 8.08
N PRO A 63 13.65 -19.97 7.91
CA PRO A 63 13.56 -20.74 6.68
C PRO A 63 12.98 -19.92 5.51
N ILE A 64 13.30 -20.34 4.30
CA ILE A 64 12.58 -20.00 3.07
C ILE A 64 11.72 -21.22 2.76
N HIS A 65 10.40 -21.06 2.77
CA HIS A 65 9.46 -22.19 2.70
C HIS A 65 9.09 -22.58 1.27
N ARG A 66 9.18 -21.63 0.33
CA ARG A 66 8.75 -21.81 -1.06
C ARG A 66 9.70 -21.09 -1.99
N ASP A 67 9.89 -21.70 -3.15
CA ASP A 67 10.67 -21.19 -4.27
C ASP A 67 9.99 -21.62 -5.58
N GLU A 68 10.23 -20.86 -6.64
CA GLU A 68 9.59 -20.98 -7.95
C GLU A 68 8.08 -21.27 -7.83
N VAL A 69 7.36 -20.41 -7.09
CA VAL A 69 5.91 -20.56 -6.94
C VAL A 69 5.26 -20.34 -8.31
N GLY A 70 4.34 -21.24 -8.68
CA GLY A 70 3.68 -21.20 -9.98
C GLY A 70 2.18 -21.40 -9.88
N CYS A 71 1.50 -20.48 -9.20
CA CYS A 71 0.04 -20.46 -9.10
C CYS A 71 -0.61 -20.20 -10.47
N GLU A 72 -1.76 -20.81 -10.71
CA GLU A 72 -2.66 -20.44 -11.82
C GLU A 72 -3.51 -19.20 -11.50
N GLY A 73 -3.57 -18.80 -10.21
CA GLY A 73 -4.23 -17.59 -9.71
C GLY A 73 -5.64 -17.81 -9.15
N HIS A 74 -6.11 -19.06 -9.09
CA HIS A 74 -7.43 -19.44 -8.54
C HIS A 74 -7.35 -20.28 -7.28
N GLU A 75 -6.15 -20.70 -6.88
CA GLU A 75 -5.85 -21.45 -5.67
C GLU A 75 -6.31 -20.68 -4.42
N GLU A 76 -6.96 -21.36 -3.48
CA GLU A 76 -7.47 -20.74 -2.26
C GLU A 76 -6.36 -20.26 -1.32
N HIS A 77 -5.23 -20.98 -1.30
CA HIS A 77 -4.09 -20.64 -0.46
C HIS A 77 -2.78 -20.78 -1.23
N LEU A 78 -1.77 -20.00 -0.82
CA LEU A 78 -0.45 -20.02 -1.45
C LEU A 78 0.23 -21.41 -1.38
N TRP A 79 -0.03 -22.18 -0.33
CA TRP A 79 0.52 -23.53 -0.19
C TRP A 79 -0.16 -24.58 -1.05
N ASP A 80 -1.26 -24.24 -1.73
CA ASP A 80 -1.93 -25.12 -2.69
C ASP A 80 -1.31 -24.99 -4.10
N CYS A 81 -0.48 -23.96 -4.33
CA CYS A 81 0.21 -23.74 -5.59
C CYS A 81 1.40 -24.71 -5.77
N PRO A 82 1.69 -25.12 -7.02
CA PRO A 82 2.95 -25.76 -7.36
C PRO A 82 4.14 -24.89 -6.95
N ALA A 83 5.20 -25.52 -6.47
CA ALA A 83 6.47 -24.87 -6.10
C ALA A 83 7.63 -25.86 -6.23
N ALA A 84 8.86 -25.35 -6.33
CA ALA A 84 10.06 -26.18 -6.30
C ALA A 84 10.23 -26.88 -4.94
N LEU A 85 10.83 -28.07 -4.96
CA LEU A 85 11.11 -28.87 -3.75
C LEU A 85 12.40 -28.45 -3.03
N GLU A 86 13.33 -27.87 -3.77
CA GLU A 86 14.61 -27.34 -3.29
C GLU A 86 14.73 -25.89 -3.76
N HIS A 87 15.51 -25.10 -3.04
CA HIS A 87 15.77 -23.69 -3.36
C HIS A 87 17.24 -23.36 -3.09
N ASP A 88 17.81 -22.42 -3.83
CA ASP A 88 19.14 -21.85 -3.57
C ASP A 88 19.08 -20.38 -3.14
N CYS A 89 17.87 -19.84 -2.97
CA CYS A 89 17.61 -18.48 -2.54
C CYS A 89 18.18 -18.14 -1.16
N SER A 90 18.48 -16.85 -1.00
CA SER A 90 18.83 -16.19 0.25
C SER A 90 17.77 -15.14 0.63
N HIS A 91 17.80 -14.60 1.85
CA HIS A 91 16.87 -13.50 2.22
C HIS A 91 17.10 -12.17 1.47
N LYS A 92 18.00 -12.14 0.47
CA LYS A 92 18.05 -11.03 -0.49
C LYS A 92 16.94 -11.13 -1.53
N GLU A 93 16.36 -12.32 -1.68
CA GLU A 93 15.38 -12.72 -2.68
C GLU A 93 14.00 -12.90 -2.05
N ASP A 94 13.75 -12.34 -0.86
CA ASP A 94 12.42 -12.47 -0.26
C ASP A 94 11.38 -11.70 -1.07
N ALA A 95 10.35 -12.42 -1.50
CA ALA A 95 9.22 -11.91 -2.27
C ALA A 95 8.31 -11.00 -1.44
N GLY A 96 7.72 -10.02 -2.11
CA GLY A 96 6.78 -9.07 -1.56
C GLY A 96 5.63 -8.74 -2.52
N VAL A 97 4.57 -8.19 -1.96
CA VAL A 97 3.35 -7.87 -2.69
C VAL A 97 2.74 -6.55 -2.20
N VAL A 98 2.07 -5.84 -3.10
CA VAL A 98 1.12 -4.78 -2.78
C VAL A 98 -0.25 -5.18 -3.32
N CYS A 99 -1.24 -5.20 -2.44
CA CYS A 99 -2.62 -5.55 -2.78
C CYS A 99 -3.48 -4.32 -3.06
N SER A 100 -4.65 -4.51 -3.69
CA SER A 100 -5.51 -3.43 -4.17
C SER A 100 -6.13 -2.60 -3.05
N GLU A 101 -6.30 -3.16 -1.86
CA GLU A 101 -6.83 -2.46 -0.69
C GLU A 101 -5.75 -1.72 0.12
N HIS A 102 -4.49 -1.77 -0.31
CA HIS A 102 -3.44 -0.91 0.22
C HIS A 102 -3.65 0.56 -0.22
N GLN A 103 -3.41 1.50 0.69
CA GLN A 103 -3.39 2.94 0.43
C GLN A 103 -2.00 3.50 0.77
N GLU A 104 -1.39 4.18 -0.20
CA GLU A 104 -0.12 4.90 -0.05
C GLU A 104 -0.32 6.36 -0.44
N TRP A 105 0.25 7.29 0.32
CA TRP A 105 0.09 8.73 0.09
C TRP A 105 1.40 9.40 -0.27
N ARG A 106 1.32 10.45 -1.08
CA ARG A 106 2.43 11.37 -1.35
C ARG A 106 1.95 12.79 -1.58
N LEU A 107 2.86 13.75 -1.43
CA LEU A 107 2.68 15.12 -1.89
C LEU A 107 3.47 15.35 -3.17
N SER A 108 2.80 15.85 -4.20
CA SER A 108 3.37 16.02 -5.54
C SER A 108 3.43 17.50 -5.96
N GLY A 109 4.50 17.87 -6.67
CA GLY A 109 4.68 19.21 -7.23
C GLY A 109 5.17 20.29 -6.24
N GLY A 110 5.46 19.95 -4.98
CA GLY A 110 6.19 20.81 -4.05
C GLY A 110 7.71 20.61 -4.13
N ARG A 111 8.45 21.33 -3.26
CA ARG A 111 9.92 21.39 -3.30
C ARG A 111 10.62 20.28 -2.52
N ASP A 112 10.00 19.77 -1.46
CA ASP A 112 10.66 18.99 -0.39
C ASP A 112 9.85 17.76 0.09
N GLY A 113 8.86 17.31 -0.69
CA GLY A 113 8.05 16.14 -0.34
C GLY A 113 7.03 16.37 0.80
N CYS A 114 7.10 17.50 1.50
CA CYS A 114 6.16 17.91 2.55
C CYS A 114 5.22 19.04 2.12
N ALA A 115 5.18 19.35 0.83
CA ALA A 115 4.25 20.28 0.23
C ALA A 115 3.77 19.77 -1.14
N GLY A 116 2.52 20.06 -1.48
CA GLY A 116 2.00 19.84 -2.84
C GLY A 116 0.58 19.29 -2.88
N ARG A 117 0.22 18.76 -4.06
CA ARG A 117 -1.06 18.09 -4.29
C ARG A 117 -1.05 16.73 -3.60
N VAL A 118 -2.12 16.44 -2.88
CA VAL A 118 -2.31 15.17 -2.18
C VAL A 118 -2.72 14.11 -3.20
N GLU A 119 -1.89 13.07 -3.29
CA GLU A 119 -2.14 11.91 -4.14
C GLU A 119 -2.18 10.64 -3.30
N VAL A 120 -3.09 9.73 -3.66
CA VAL A 120 -3.23 8.41 -3.05
C VAL A 120 -3.12 7.33 -4.11
N PHE A 121 -2.29 6.33 -3.87
CA PHE A 121 -2.26 5.09 -4.63
C PHE A 121 -3.28 4.13 -4.02
N PHE A 122 -4.29 3.74 -4.78
CA PHE A 122 -5.33 2.81 -4.36
C PHE A 122 -5.80 2.02 -5.57
N ARG A 123 -6.03 0.70 -5.42
CA ARG A 123 -6.44 -0.19 -6.52
C ARG A 123 -5.53 -0.10 -7.75
N GLY A 124 -4.22 -0.01 -7.51
CA GLY A 124 -3.22 -0.03 -8.59
C GLY A 124 -3.05 1.29 -9.33
N THR A 125 -3.71 2.38 -8.93
CA THR A 125 -3.65 3.66 -9.65
C THR A 125 -3.49 4.84 -8.70
N TRP A 126 -2.65 5.81 -9.09
CA TRP A 126 -2.56 7.10 -8.40
C TRP A 126 -3.81 7.93 -8.69
N SER A 127 -4.36 8.50 -7.62
CA SER A 127 -5.60 9.28 -7.61
C SER A 127 -5.41 10.59 -6.86
N THR A 128 -6.20 11.60 -7.22
CA THR A 128 -6.27 12.85 -6.46
C THR A 128 -7.27 12.75 -5.31
N VAL A 129 -7.03 13.53 -4.25
CA VAL A 129 -8.01 13.71 -3.16
C VAL A 129 -8.87 14.94 -3.42
N CYS A 130 -10.17 14.91 -3.09
CA CYS A 130 -11.08 16.03 -3.30
C CYS A 130 -10.97 17.08 -2.19
N ASP A 131 -10.97 18.35 -2.55
CA ASP A 131 -10.87 19.45 -1.59
C ASP A 131 -12.20 19.81 -0.88
N SER A 132 -13.33 19.29 -1.36
CA SER A 132 -14.67 19.56 -0.79
C SER A 132 -14.85 19.11 0.66
N SER A 133 -13.99 18.22 1.16
CA SER A 133 -14.01 17.74 2.55
C SER A 133 -12.58 17.64 3.11
N TRP A 134 -11.66 18.42 2.55
CA TRP A 134 -10.27 18.40 2.97
C TRP A 134 -9.98 19.61 3.86
N TYR A 135 -10.04 19.41 5.17
CA TYR A 135 -9.83 20.46 6.15
C TYR A 135 -8.58 20.18 7.00
N GLU A 136 -8.50 20.83 8.16
CA GLU A 136 -7.37 20.74 9.07
C GLU A 136 -7.15 19.31 9.61
N LEU A 137 -8.23 18.58 9.90
CA LEU A 137 -8.12 17.21 10.44
C LEU A 137 -7.50 16.23 9.43
N GLU A 138 -7.99 16.21 8.19
CA GLU A 138 -7.40 15.37 7.13
C GLU A 138 -5.94 15.75 6.87
N SER A 139 -5.66 17.06 6.85
CA SER A 139 -4.31 17.59 6.63
C SER A 139 -3.35 17.19 7.75
N SER A 140 -3.78 17.26 9.02
CA SER A 140 -2.97 16.85 10.17
C SER A 140 -2.74 15.34 10.21
N VAL A 141 -3.74 14.54 9.85
CA VAL A 141 -3.54 13.09 9.69
C VAL A 141 -2.49 12.82 8.61
N LEU A 142 -2.61 13.43 7.43
CA LEU A 142 -1.66 13.22 6.34
C LEU A 142 -0.24 13.68 6.69
N CYS A 143 -0.08 14.92 7.16
CA CYS A 143 1.26 15.48 7.46
C CYS A 143 1.98 14.62 8.51
N ARG A 144 1.27 14.14 9.54
CA ARG A 144 1.85 13.25 10.55
C ARG A 144 2.18 11.87 9.97
N THR A 145 1.31 11.27 9.16
CA THR A 145 1.58 9.98 8.51
C THR A 145 2.81 10.04 7.60
N LEU A 146 3.05 11.18 6.93
CA LEU A 146 4.22 11.39 6.09
C LEU A 146 5.49 11.80 6.87
N GLY A 147 5.43 11.98 8.19
CA GLY A 147 6.55 12.48 8.98
C GLY A 147 6.88 13.96 8.73
N CYS A 148 5.94 14.73 8.18
CA CYS A 148 6.08 16.14 7.82
C CYS A 148 5.56 17.11 8.90
N GLY A 149 5.23 16.61 10.10
CA GLY A 149 4.73 17.43 11.21
C GLY A 149 3.27 17.88 11.05
N GLU A 150 2.98 19.16 11.27
CA GLU A 150 1.63 19.72 11.29
C GLU A 150 1.33 20.56 10.03
N PRO A 151 0.05 20.69 9.63
CA PRO A 151 -0.33 21.42 8.44
C PRO A 151 -0.20 22.93 8.65
N LEU A 152 0.38 23.62 7.68
CA LEU A 152 0.50 25.07 7.64
C LEU A 152 -0.53 25.74 6.74
N GLN A 153 -0.81 25.13 5.59
CA GLN A 153 -1.66 25.74 4.58
C GLN A 153 -2.31 24.69 3.67
N GLN A 154 -3.61 24.85 3.39
CA GLN A 154 -4.32 24.08 2.37
C GLN A 154 -4.16 24.72 0.98
N LEU A 155 -4.08 23.86 -0.04
CA LEU A 155 -3.92 24.23 -1.44
C LEU A 155 -5.01 23.55 -2.28
N SER A 156 -5.33 24.12 -3.45
CA SER A 156 -6.28 23.52 -4.40
C SER A 156 -5.74 23.49 -5.83
N PHE A 157 -5.71 22.30 -6.43
CA PHE A 157 -5.16 22.00 -7.75
C PHE A 157 -6.23 21.49 -8.72
N GLY A 158 -5.91 21.40 -10.02
CA GLY A 158 -6.76 20.66 -10.95
C GLY A 158 -6.67 19.15 -10.73
N HIS A 159 -7.78 18.44 -10.91
CA HIS A 159 -7.76 16.98 -11.00
C HIS A 159 -7.01 16.57 -12.28
N THR A 160 -5.86 15.92 -12.12
CA THR A 160 -4.96 15.48 -13.21
C THR A 160 -4.80 13.97 -13.27
N LEU A 161 -5.37 13.25 -12.31
CA LEU A 161 -5.31 11.79 -12.19
C LEU A 161 -6.72 11.18 -12.36
N PRO A 162 -6.81 9.92 -12.80
CA PRO A 162 -8.09 9.31 -13.20
C PRO A 162 -9.05 9.07 -12.02
N GLY A 163 -8.53 8.86 -10.81
CA GLY A 163 -9.34 8.60 -9.62
C GLY A 163 -9.51 9.82 -8.72
N ARG A 164 -10.62 9.81 -7.98
CA ARG A 164 -10.98 10.80 -6.96
C ARG A 164 -11.29 10.10 -5.64
N MET A 165 -10.55 10.46 -4.60
CA MET A 165 -10.76 9.97 -3.24
C MET A 165 -11.30 11.10 -2.36
N LEU A 166 -12.25 10.80 -1.49
CA LEU A 166 -12.74 11.71 -0.46
C LEU A 166 -12.48 11.10 0.90
N TYR A 167 -11.95 11.90 1.83
CA TYR A 167 -11.72 11.52 3.22
C TYR A 167 -12.53 12.42 4.16
N GLN A 168 -12.98 11.84 5.27
CA GLN A 168 -13.64 12.50 6.38
C GLN A 168 -13.10 11.89 7.68
N CYS A 169 -12.18 12.60 8.31
CA CYS A 169 -11.43 12.14 9.46
C CYS A 169 -12.06 12.61 10.78
N GLY A 170 -12.06 11.70 11.76
CA GLY A 170 -12.20 12.09 13.16
C GLY A 170 -10.87 12.59 13.74
N SER A 171 -10.88 12.96 15.02
CA SER A 171 -9.64 13.28 15.73
C SER A 171 -8.77 12.02 15.92
N GLN A 172 -7.46 12.23 15.98
CA GLN A 172 -6.46 11.20 16.34
C GLN A 172 -6.42 9.94 15.45
N GLN A 173 -6.84 10.03 14.19
CA GLN A 173 -6.66 8.91 13.25
C GLN A 173 -5.16 8.66 12.99
N PRO A 174 -4.72 7.38 12.94
CA PRO A 174 -3.32 7.04 12.71
C PRO A 174 -2.90 7.23 11.25
N SER A 175 -3.84 7.11 10.31
CA SER A 175 -3.64 7.42 8.90
C SER A 175 -4.97 7.69 8.20
N LEU A 176 -4.94 8.23 6.98
CA LEU A 176 -6.15 8.52 6.21
C LEU A 176 -6.97 7.25 5.90
N ALA A 177 -6.34 6.07 5.85
CA ALA A 177 -7.03 4.80 5.64
C ALA A 177 -8.01 4.45 6.78
N HIS A 178 -7.84 5.06 7.96
CA HIS A 178 -8.71 4.88 9.12
C HIS A 178 -9.83 5.93 9.22
N CYS A 179 -9.80 6.95 8.36
CA CYS A 179 -10.90 7.90 8.22
C CYS A 179 -12.08 7.25 7.47
N GLN A 180 -13.25 7.89 7.49
CA GLN A 180 -14.31 7.53 6.54
C GLN A 180 -13.86 7.98 5.14
N TRP A 181 -13.99 7.12 4.13
CA TRP A 181 -13.57 7.46 2.78
C TRP A 181 -14.46 6.87 1.70
N THR A 182 -14.44 7.50 0.53
CA THR A 182 -15.12 7.01 -0.67
C THR A 182 -14.23 7.20 -1.90
N TYR A 183 -14.30 6.25 -2.84
CA TYR A 183 -13.54 6.26 -4.08
C TYR A 183 -14.48 6.30 -5.29
N ASN A 184 -14.34 7.31 -6.16
CA ASN A 184 -15.11 7.49 -7.40
C ASN A 184 -16.65 7.44 -7.24
N LYS A 185 -17.19 7.73 -6.06
CA LYS A 185 -18.64 7.60 -5.76
C LYS A 185 -19.27 8.83 -5.09
N SER A 186 -18.49 9.85 -4.77
CA SER A 186 -18.97 11.00 -4.00
C SER A 186 -19.42 12.13 -4.92
N ALA A 187 -20.72 12.45 -4.88
CA ALA A 187 -21.29 13.63 -5.53
C ALA A 187 -20.53 14.94 -5.21
N PRO A 188 -20.06 15.17 -3.96
CA PRO A 188 -19.22 16.32 -3.62
C PRO A 188 -17.94 16.46 -4.46
N CYS A 189 -17.37 15.35 -4.93
CA CYS A 189 -16.13 15.35 -5.71
C CYS A 189 -16.30 15.77 -7.17
N HIS A 190 -17.52 15.83 -7.73
CA HIS A 190 -17.69 16.14 -9.15
C HIS A 190 -17.34 17.58 -9.50
N GLN A 191 -17.66 18.51 -8.59
CA GLN A 191 -17.38 19.95 -8.75
C GLN A 191 -16.17 20.41 -7.92
N SER A 192 -15.56 19.53 -7.13
CA SER A 192 -14.38 19.85 -6.32
C SER A 192 -13.13 20.03 -7.17
N ARG A 193 -12.09 20.53 -6.52
CA ARG A 193 -10.72 20.53 -7.01
C ARG A 193 -9.91 19.44 -6.29
N ALA A 194 -8.67 19.24 -6.73
CA ALA A 194 -7.75 18.34 -6.06
C ALA A 194 -7.12 19.03 -4.84
N ALA A 195 -7.26 18.42 -3.67
CA ALA A 195 -6.69 18.88 -2.42
C ALA A 195 -5.16 18.90 -2.46
N GLY A 196 -4.59 19.82 -1.69
CA GLY A 196 -3.17 19.91 -1.42
C GLY A 196 -2.91 20.50 -0.05
N VAL A 197 -1.68 20.35 0.42
CA VAL A 197 -1.26 20.84 1.73
C VAL A 197 0.22 21.22 1.71
N ILE A 198 0.57 22.19 2.55
CA ILE A 198 1.94 22.48 2.98
C ILE A 198 2.03 22.09 4.46
N CYS A 199 2.94 21.20 4.80
CA CYS A 199 3.26 20.83 6.18
C CYS A 199 4.49 21.60 6.67
N ASN A 200 4.73 21.65 7.99
CA ASN A 200 5.83 22.42 8.59
C ASN A 200 7.20 21.71 8.62
N GLY A 201 7.25 20.40 8.39
CA GLY A 201 8.47 19.61 8.42
C GLY A 201 9.19 19.59 7.07
N THR A 202 10.49 19.26 7.11
CA THR A 202 11.35 19.06 5.93
C THR A 202 11.39 17.60 5.44
N GLY A 203 10.47 16.76 5.93
CA GLY A 203 10.43 15.32 5.68
C GLY A 203 11.30 14.51 6.64
N PRO A 204 11.11 13.17 6.67
CA PRO A 204 12.01 12.23 7.34
C PRO A 204 13.37 12.09 6.63
#